data_AF-A0A6A6GWG8-F1
#
_entry.id   AF-A0A6A6GWG8-F1
#
_cell.length_a   1.000
_cell.length_b   1.000
_cell.length_c   1.000
_cell.angle_alpha   90.00
_cell.angle_beta   90.00
_cell.angle_gamma   90.00
#
_symmetry.space_group_name_H-M   'P 1'
#
loop_
_entity.id
_entity.type
_entity.pdbx_description
1 polymer ?
#
loop_
_entity_poly.entity_id
_entity_poly.type
_entity_poly.pdbx_seq_one_letter_code
_entity_poly.pdbx_strand_id
1 'polypeptide(L)'
;MEDPLLTLSLDSDPEEPTSQASKNDSLPTNRGYPRDYQSEADFQAVKASYRPKIENGELYKSLPLSSSTGSNNEEKPKTRQEKKRELEALSAAVAELYFFRRYDKVLEILHVVLDEEGEGYGIEIGEGKERERLERWREKCHMRLEERNSRERGQPSSERGRERDQLEEML
;
A
#
# COMPACT_ATOMS: atom_id res chain seq x y z
N MET A 1 -21.36 45.28 13.07
CA MET A 1 -21.67 44.25 12.07
C MET A 1 -21.06 42.98 12.62
N GLU A 2 -21.88 42.16 13.25
CA GLU A 2 -21.44 40.92 13.90
C GLU A 2 -21.90 39.76 13.02
N ASP A 3 -20.98 38.86 12.70
CA ASP A 3 -21.18 37.75 11.77
C ASP A 3 -22.15 36.71 12.37
N PRO A 4 -23.32 36.46 11.76
CA PRO A 4 -24.40 35.65 12.36
C PRO A 4 -24.24 34.13 12.12
N LEU A 5 -23.02 33.60 12.00
CA LEU A 5 -22.79 32.20 11.60
C LEU A 5 -22.21 31.27 12.68
N LEU A 6 -22.09 31.71 13.93
CA LEU A 6 -21.57 30.87 15.02
C LEU A 6 -22.40 30.96 16.32
N THR A 7 -23.72 31.04 16.22
CA THR A 7 -24.61 30.82 17.38
C THR A 7 -25.27 29.44 17.25
N LEU A 8 -24.48 28.39 17.42
CA LEU A 8 -25.02 27.05 17.69
C LEU A 8 -25.48 27.04 19.15
N SER A 9 -26.76 27.37 19.39
CA SER A 9 -27.41 27.04 20.65
C SER A 9 -27.51 25.51 20.75
N LEU A 10 -26.61 24.90 21.52
CA LEU A 10 -26.84 23.56 22.07
C LEU A 10 -27.86 23.69 23.19
N ASP A 11 -29.14 23.50 22.86
CA ASP A 11 -30.17 23.23 23.86
C ASP A 11 -29.91 21.82 24.39
N SER A 12 -29.43 21.75 25.63
CA SER A 12 -29.05 20.52 26.31
C SER A 12 -30.28 19.98 27.04
N ASP A 13 -30.97 19.01 26.45
CA ASP A 13 -32.10 18.31 27.08
C ASP A 13 -31.64 16.91 27.57
N PRO A 14 -31.54 16.66 28.89
CA PRO A 14 -31.15 15.36 29.41
C PRO A 14 -32.38 14.45 29.60
N GLU A 15 -32.74 13.69 28.57
CA GLU A 15 -33.69 12.57 28.69
C GLU A 15 -32.99 11.34 29.33
N GLU A 16 -33.47 10.92 30.51
CA GLU A 16 -33.02 9.71 31.23
C GLU A 16 -33.44 8.41 30.52
N PRO A 17 -32.53 7.46 30.26
CA PRO A 17 -32.92 6.10 29.88
C PRO A 17 -33.11 5.19 31.10
N THR A 18 -34.35 4.75 31.28
CA THR A 18 -34.77 3.72 32.25
C THR A 18 -34.07 2.37 31.98
N SER A 19 -33.37 1.88 33.01
CA SER A 19 -32.57 0.65 32.96
C SER A 19 -33.40 -0.60 33.29
N GLN A 20 -33.52 -1.55 32.35
CA GLN A 20 -33.82 -2.95 32.66
C GLN A 20 -32.55 -3.79 32.50
N ALA A 21 -32.14 -4.39 33.63
CA ALA A 21 -30.88 -5.10 33.79
C ALA A 21 -31.02 -6.60 33.48
N SER A 22 -30.11 -7.13 32.65
CA SER A 22 -29.72 -8.54 32.68
C SER A 22 -28.22 -8.60 32.98
N LYS A 23 -27.89 -9.20 34.14
CA LYS A 23 -26.52 -9.46 34.61
C LYS A 23 -25.92 -10.60 33.80
N ASN A 24 -24.64 -10.48 33.40
CA ASN A 24 -23.65 -11.55 33.22
C ASN A 24 -22.24 -10.93 33.25
N ASP A 25 -21.31 -11.63 33.89
CA ASP A 25 -20.02 -11.17 34.44
C ASP A 25 -18.88 -10.91 33.43
N SER A 26 -17.91 -10.09 33.88
CA SER A 26 -16.50 -9.96 33.42
C SER A 26 -16.15 -8.95 32.31
N LEU A 27 -16.14 -7.66 32.65
CA LEU A 27 -15.08 -6.65 32.44
C LEU A 27 -15.64 -5.33 33.04
N PRO A 28 -14.84 -4.38 33.58
CA PRO A 28 -15.36 -3.07 33.93
C PRO A 28 -15.60 -2.27 32.65
N THR A 29 -16.64 -2.65 31.89
CA THR A 29 -17.19 -1.81 30.84
C THR A 29 -17.90 -0.67 31.53
N ASN A 30 -17.30 0.51 31.40
CA ASN A 30 -17.86 1.79 31.80
C ASN A 30 -19.26 1.92 31.15
N ARG A 31 -20.32 1.59 31.90
CA ARG A 31 -21.71 1.66 31.42
C ARG A 31 -22.07 3.14 31.30
N GLY A 32 -22.10 3.64 30.07
CA GLY A 32 -22.50 5.01 29.77
C GLY A 32 -21.92 5.56 28.47
N TYR A 33 -20.89 4.92 27.92
CA TYR A 33 -20.20 5.44 26.76
C TYR A 33 -20.50 4.65 25.47
N PRO A 34 -20.72 5.34 24.34
CA PRO A 34 -20.79 4.72 23.02
C PRO A 34 -19.56 3.84 22.73
N ARG A 35 -19.71 2.85 21.85
CA ARG A 35 -18.62 1.94 21.43
C ARG A 35 -17.36 2.69 20.97
N ASP A 36 -17.53 3.89 20.43
CA ASP A 36 -16.47 4.70 19.83
C ASP A 36 -16.01 5.84 20.74
N TYR A 37 -16.45 5.85 22.01
CA TYR A 37 -15.99 6.85 22.97
C TYR A 37 -14.52 6.63 23.32
N GLN A 38 -13.74 7.69 23.16
CA GLN A 38 -12.35 7.79 23.59
C GLN A 38 -12.22 9.06 24.43
N SER A 39 -11.60 8.96 25.61
CA SER A 39 -11.35 10.16 26.42
C SER A 39 -10.32 11.07 25.72
N GLU A 40 -10.35 12.37 26.01
CA GLU A 40 -9.38 13.32 25.45
C GLU A 40 -7.93 12.93 25.80
N ALA A 41 -7.70 12.41 27.01
CA ALA A 41 -6.38 11.93 27.43
C ALA A 41 -5.90 10.74 26.58
N ASP A 42 -6.79 9.79 26.29
CA ASP A 42 -6.47 8.65 25.43
C ASP A 42 -6.24 9.08 23.99
N PHE A 43 -7.04 10.04 23.48
CA PHE A 43 -6.85 10.61 22.15
C PHE A 43 -5.49 11.31 22.03
N GLN A 44 -5.10 12.13 23.01
CA GLN A 44 -3.79 12.79 23.02
C GLN A 44 -2.64 11.78 23.11
N ALA A 45 -2.79 10.70 23.86
CA ALA A 45 -1.79 9.62 23.92
C ALA A 45 -1.64 8.91 22.57
N VAL A 46 -2.76 8.60 21.89
CA VAL A 46 -2.73 8.01 20.53
C VAL A 46 -2.13 8.99 19.54
N LYS A 47 -2.51 10.27 19.59
CA LYS A 47 -1.97 11.31 18.70
C LYS A 47 -0.46 11.51 18.88
N ALA A 48 0.03 11.51 20.12
CA ALA A 48 1.45 11.65 20.41
C ALA A 48 2.28 10.46 19.90
N SER A 49 1.73 9.25 20.02
CA SER A 49 2.35 8.00 19.55
C SER A 49 2.12 7.71 18.06
N TYR A 50 1.15 8.37 17.42
CA TYR A 50 0.83 8.13 16.02
C TYR A 50 2.02 8.50 15.11
N ARG A 51 2.39 7.55 14.26
CA ARG A 51 3.37 7.75 13.20
C ARG A 51 2.73 7.28 11.89
N PRO A 52 2.49 8.19 10.93
CA PRO A 52 1.95 7.77 9.64
C PRO A 52 2.93 6.83 8.97
N LYS A 53 2.42 5.72 8.45
CA LYS A 53 3.23 4.82 7.62
C LYS A 53 3.41 5.48 6.27
N ILE A 54 4.65 5.79 5.91
CA ILE A 54 5.00 6.34 4.60
C ILE A 54 5.41 5.17 3.72
N GLU A 55 4.60 4.89 2.71
CA GLU A 55 4.88 3.84 1.72
C GLU A 55 5.62 4.47 0.52
N ASN A 56 6.86 4.04 0.30
CA ASN A 56 7.78 4.60 -0.71
C ASN A 56 8.08 3.60 -1.85
N GLY A 57 7.07 2.84 -2.29
CA GLY A 57 7.28 1.86 -3.35
C GLY A 57 7.92 0.58 -2.83
N GLU A 58 7.68 0.24 -1.56
CA GLU A 58 8.29 -0.91 -0.89
C GLU A 58 7.27 -1.99 -0.52
N LEU A 59 6.00 -1.82 -0.89
CA LEU A 59 4.94 -2.77 -0.55
C LEU A 59 5.24 -4.17 -1.10
N TYR A 60 5.95 -4.27 -2.22
CA TYR A 60 6.38 -5.55 -2.80
C TYR A 60 7.26 -6.39 -1.86
N LYS A 61 7.99 -5.79 -0.91
CA LYS A 61 8.81 -6.51 0.08
C LYS A 61 7.97 -7.25 1.12
N SER A 62 6.71 -6.84 1.28
CA SER A 62 5.75 -7.46 2.20
C SER A 62 4.98 -8.62 1.58
N LEU A 63 5.15 -8.86 0.28
CA LEU A 63 4.59 -10.04 -0.37
C LEU A 63 5.21 -11.29 0.25
N PRO A 64 4.42 -12.38 0.41
CA PRO A 64 5.01 -13.65 0.79
C PRO A 64 6.10 -13.97 -0.23
N LEU A 65 7.33 -14.11 0.23
CA LEU A 65 8.39 -14.73 -0.54
C LEU A 65 8.36 -16.18 -0.12
N SER A 66 8.11 -17.10 -1.05
CA SER A 66 8.32 -18.51 -0.75
C SER A 66 9.83 -18.66 -0.57
N SER A 67 10.31 -18.62 0.68
CA SER A 67 11.73 -18.79 0.92
C SER A 67 12.04 -20.24 0.60
N SER A 68 12.61 -20.49 -0.58
CA SER A 68 13.16 -21.80 -0.97
C SER A 68 14.39 -22.22 -0.13
N THR A 69 14.59 -21.61 1.05
CA THR A 69 15.64 -21.96 2.00
C THR A 69 15.04 -22.62 3.23
N GLY A 70 14.76 -23.92 3.11
CA GLY A 70 15.10 -24.88 4.16
C GLY A 70 14.21 -25.01 5.40
N SER A 71 12.98 -24.51 5.43
CA SER A 71 12.05 -24.84 6.52
C SER A 71 11.00 -25.84 6.04
N ASN A 72 11.16 -27.09 6.48
CA ASN A 72 10.20 -28.20 6.36
C ASN A 72 8.88 -27.86 7.09
N ASN A 73 8.14 -26.86 6.64
CA ASN A 73 6.77 -26.63 7.07
C ASN A 73 5.87 -27.21 6.00
N GLU A 74 5.20 -28.31 6.35
CA GLU A 74 4.12 -28.89 5.56
C GLU A 74 3.18 -27.75 5.12
N GLU A 75 3.05 -27.55 3.81
CA GLU A 75 2.22 -26.51 3.22
C GLU A 75 0.77 -26.76 3.61
N LYS A 76 0.32 -26.06 4.64
CA LYS A 76 -1.09 -26.08 5.00
C LYS A 76 -1.86 -25.45 3.84
N PRO A 77 -2.92 -26.10 3.31
CA PRO A 77 -3.66 -25.55 2.19
C PRO A 77 -4.22 -24.18 2.57
N LYS A 78 -3.79 -23.14 1.83
CA LYS A 78 -4.26 -21.76 2.03
C LYS A 78 -5.77 -21.71 1.81
N THR A 79 -6.47 -21.03 2.71
CA THR A 79 -7.90 -20.76 2.57
C THR A 79 -8.14 -19.83 1.37
N ARG A 80 -9.35 -19.89 0.80
CA ARG A 80 -9.75 -18.98 -0.30
C ARG A 80 -9.58 -17.50 0.06
N GLN A 81 -9.80 -17.14 1.33
CA GLN A 81 -9.66 -15.76 1.79
C GLN A 81 -8.19 -15.31 1.83
N GLU A 82 -7.28 -16.19 2.23
CA GLU A 82 -5.84 -15.91 2.22
C GLU A 82 -5.34 -15.71 0.79
N LYS A 83 -5.68 -16.62 -0.12
CA LYS A 83 -5.32 -16.48 -1.56
C LYS A 83 -5.81 -15.16 -2.14
N LYS A 84 -7.04 -14.76 -1.81
CA LYS A 84 -7.60 -13.47 -2.26
C LYS A 84 -6.79 -12.28 -1.71
N ARG A 85 -6.43 -12.30 -0.43
CA ARG A 85 -5.64 -11.22 0.19
C ARG A 85 -4.24 -11.11 -0.42
N GLU A 86 -3.59 -12.23 -0.70
CA GLU A 86 -2.27 -12.25 -1.35
C GLU A 86 -2.31 -11.62 -2.73
N LEU A 87 -3.36 -11.92 -3.50
CA LEU A 87 -3.56 -11.37 -4.84
C LEU A 87 -3.90 -9.88 -4.82
N GLU A 88 -4.68 -9.42 -3.84
CA GLU A 88 -4.93 -8.00 -3.60
C GLU A 88 -3.64 -7.26 -3.21
N ALA A 89 -2.82 -7.86 -2.34
CA ALA A 89 -1.52 -7.32 -1.95
C ALA A 89 -0.56 -7.22 -3.15
N LEU A 90 -0.48 -8.25 -3.98
CA LEU A 90 0.31 -8.25 -5.21
C LEU A 90 -0.14 -7.15 -6.17
N SER A 91 -1.44 -7.03 -6.40
CA SER A 91 -1.99 -5.99 -7.28
C SER A 91 -1.69 -4.59 -6.74
N ALA A 92 -1.74 -4.39 -5.42
CA ALA A 92 -1.39 -3.12 -4.79
C ALA A 92 0.11 -2.81 -4.96
N ALA A 93 0.98 -3.81 -4.77
CA ALA A 93 2.43 -3.65 -4.91
C ALA A 93 2.83 -3.29 -6.35
N VAL A 94 2.22 -3.95 -7.34
CA VAL A 94 2.42 -3.65 -8.77
C VAL A 94 1.97 -2.23 -9.09
N ALA A 95 0.80 -1.81 -8.61
CA ALA A 95 0.28 -0.46 -8.82
C ALA A 95 1.19 0.61 -8.19
N GLU A 96 1.69 0.36 -6.99
CA GLU A 96 2.61 1.25 -6.28
C GLU A 96 3.93 1.41 -7.07
N LEU A 97 4.58 0.30 -7.45
CA LEU A 97 5.81 0.34 -8.23
C LEU A 97 5.64 1.04 -9.57
N TYR A 98 4.49 0.84 -10.23
CA TYR A 98 4.16 1.57 -11.45
C TYR A 98 4.05 3.09 -11.21
N PHE A 99 3.42 3.51 -10.10
CA PHE A 99 3.33 4.92 -9.71
C PHE A 99 4.72 5.53 -9.47
N PHE A 100 5.61 4.81 -8.78
CA PHE A 100 7.01 5.21 -8.59
C PHE A 100 7.89 5.05 -9.85
N ARG A 101 7.31 4.68 -11.00
CA ARG A 101 7.99 4.49 -12.30
C ARG A 101 9.10 3.44 -12.27
N ARG A 102 9.05 2.51 -11.32
CA ARG A 102 9.97 1.36 -11.20
C ARG A 102 9.47 0.20 -12.04
N TYR A 103 9.34 0.42 -13.36
CA TYR A 103 8.74 -0.54 -14.29
C TYR A 103 9.53 -1.84 -14.39
N ASP A 104 10.85 -1.74 -14.33
CA ASP A 104 11.80 -2.86 -14.28
C ASP A 104 11.46 -3.84 -13.13
N LYS A 105 11.25 -3.33 -11.92
CA LYS A 105 10.87 -4.18 -10.77
C LYS A 105 9.49 -4.82 -10.92
N VAL A 106 8.53 -4.10 -11.52
CA VAL A 106 7.20 -4.68 -11.82
C VAL A 106 7.34 -5.88 -12.75
N LEU A 107 8.14 -5.77 -13.81
CA LEU A 107 8.33 -6.84 -14.77
C LEU A 107 9.01 -8.06 -14.15
N GLU A 108 9.98 -7.86 -13.26
CA GLU A 108 10.62 -8.94 -12.50
C GLU A 108 9.60 -9.72 -11.65
N ILE A 109 8.76 -9.00 -10.89
CA ILE A 109 7.73 -9.64 -10.06
C ILE A 109 6.72 -10.39 -10.93
N LEU A 110 6.24 -9.75 -12.00
CA LEU A 110 5.24 -10.35 -12.89
C LEU A 110 5.79 -11.56 -13.65
N HIS A 111 7.08 -11.60 -13.97
CA HIS A 111 7.72 -12.78 -14.57
C HIS A 111 7.66 -13.97 -13.62
N VAL A 112 8.12 -13.80 -12.38
CA VAL A 112 8.09 -14.88 -11.37
C VAL A 112 6.66 -15.35 -11.10
N VAL A 113 5.71 -14.42 -11.02
CA VAL A 113 4.34 -14.77 -10.66
C VAL A 113 3.54 -15.39 -11.81
N LEU A 114 3.71 -14.91 -13.05
CA LEU A 114 2.93 -15.39 -14.21
C LEU A 114 3.58 -16.55 -14.95
N ASP A 115 4.92 -16.59 -15.02
CA ASP A 115 5.65 -17.55 -15.85
C ASP A 115 6.25 -18.70 -15.03
N GLU A 116 6.62 -18.47 -13.77
CA GLU A 116 7.17 -19.49 -12.85
C GLU A 116 6.10 -20.05 -11.89
N GLU A 117 4.83 -19.98 -12.27
CA GLU A 117 3.66 -20.41 -11.47
C GLU A 117 3.64 -19.88 -10.02
N GLY A 118 4.30 -18.74 -9.78
CA GLY A 118 4.40 -18.16 -8.45
C GLY A 118 5.36 -18.87 -7.50
N GLU A 119 6.23 -19.76 -7.97
CA GLU A 119 7.20 -20.49 -7.12
C GLU A 119 8.08 -19.54 -6.28
N GLY A 120 8.40 -18.34 -6.78
CA GLY A 120 9.18 -17.35 -6.02
C GLY A 120 8.40 -16.54 -4.96
N TYR A 121 7.07 -16.41 -5.11
CA TYR A 121 6.22 -15.64 -4.18
C TYR A 121 5.17 -16.50 -3.43
N GLY A 122 5.09 -17.79 -3.74
CA GLY A 122 4.06 -18.68 -3.20
C GLY A 122 2.62 -18.22 -3.48
N ILE A 123 2.41 -17.40 -4.52
CA ILE A 123 1.10 -16.86 -4.89
C ILE A 123 0.58 -17.68 -6.07
N GLU A 124 -0.39 -18.55 -5.79
CA GLU A 124 -1.09 -19.28 -6.84
C GLU A 124 -2.06 -18.35 -7.58
N ILE A 125 -1.77 -18.08 -8.85
CA ILE A 125 -2.67 -17.34 -9.73
C ILE A 125 -3.38 -18.34 -10.63
N GLY A 126 -4.65 -18.60 -10.34
CA GLY A 126 -5.52 -19.35 -11.23
C GLY A 126 -5.84 -18.60 -12.52
N GLU A 127 -6.44 -19.30 -13.49
CA GLU A 127 -6.99 -18.67 -14.69
C GLU A 127 -8.17 -17.77 -14.32
N GLY A 128 -8.12 -16.49 -14.73
CA GLY A 128 -9.18 -15.55 -14.38
C GLY A 128 -8.87 -14.08 -14.64
N LYS A 129 -9.77 -13.22 -14.14
CA LYS A 129 -9.71 -11.76 -14.32
C LYS A 129 -8.47 -11.15 -13.67
N GLU A 130 -7.94 -11.80 -12.65
CA GLU A 130 -6.78 -11.35 -11.91
C GLU A 130 -5.49 -11.58 -12.70
N ARG A 131 -5.36 -12.72 -13.38
CA ARG A 131 -4.27 -12.97 -14.33
C ARG A 131 -4.28 -11.93 -15.46
N GLU A 132 -5.45 -11.73 -16.09
CA GLU A 132 -5.62 -10.74 -17.17
C GLU A 132 -5.26 -9.32 -16.69
N ARG A 133 -5.60 -8.96 -15.45
CA ARG A 133 -5.23 -7.67 -14.87
C ARG A 133 -3.71 -7.51 -14.76
N LEU A 134 -3.01 -8.54 -14.33
CA LEU A 134 -1.54 -8.51 -14.19
C LEU A 134 -0.84 -8.49 -15.55
N GLU A 135 -1.36 -9.21 -16.54
CA GLU A 135 -0.88 -9.15 -17.93
C GLU A 135 -0.99 -7.73 -18.50
N ARG A 136 -2.13 -7.05 -18.29
CA ARG A 136 -2.27 -5.64 -18.69
C ARG A 136 -1.28 -4.72 -17.99
N TRP A 137 -0.90 -5.01 -16.73
CA TRP A 137 0.15 -4.27 -16.05
C TRP A 137 1.52 -4.53 -16.67
N ARG A 138 1.81 -5.78 -17.05
CA ARG A 138 3.04 -6.19 -17.73
C ARG A 138 3.22 -5.40 -19.04
N GLU A 139 2.21 -5.40 -19.89
CA GLU A 139 2.20 -4.67 -21.16
C GLU A 139 2.45 -3.17 -20.97
N LYS A 140 1.73 -2.54 -20.04
CA LYS A 140 1.91 -1.12 -19.72
C LYS A 140 3.33 -0.81 -19.26
N CYS A 141 3.93 -1.69 -18.45
CA CYS A 141 5.30 -1.50 -17.97
C CYS A 141 6.31 -1.62 -19.10
N HIS A 142 6.16 -2.60 -19.99
CA HIS A 142 7.00 -2.72 -21.20
C HIS A 142 6.93 -1.46 -22.05
N MET A 143 5.73 -1.01 -22.38
CA MET A 143 5.53 0.20 -23.19
C MET A 143 6.18 1.43 -22.54
N ARG A 144 6.01 1.62 -21.22
CA ARG A 144 6.61 2.76 -20.49
C ARG A 144 8.13 2.66 -20.39
N LEU A 145 8.66 1.45 -20.29
CA LEU A 145 10.10 1.20 -20.25
C LEU A 145 10.74 1.48 -21.61
N GLU A 146 10.11 1.06 -22.70
CA GLU A 146 10.55 1.35 -24.07
C GLU A 146 10.49 2.86 -24.38
N GLU A 147 9.42 3.54 -23.95
CA GLU A 147 9.29 4.99 -24.05
C GLU A 147 10.42 5.70 -23.30
N ARG A 148 10.75 5.25 -22.07
CA ARG A 148 11.87 5.77 -21.27
C ARG A 148 13.20 5.56 -22.00
N ASN A 149 13.48 4.34 -22.44
CA ASN A 149 14.73 3.99 -23.12
C ASN A 149 14.88 4.72 -24.46
N SER A 150 13.79 5.01 -25.16
CA SER A 150 13.82 5.76 -26.41
C SER A 150 14.10 7.26 -26.16
N ARG A 151 13.56 7.83 -25.08
CA ARG A 151 13.90 9.20 -24.65
C ARG A 151 15.36 9.33 -24.25
N GLU A 152 15.87 8.37 -23.49
CA GLU A 152 17.27 8.35 -23.04
C GLU A 152 18.25 8.20 -24.21
N ARG A 153 17.92 7.36 -25.21
CA ARG A 153 18.73 7.22 -26.44
C ARG A 153 18.61 8.42 -27.39
N GLY A 154 17.49 9.14 -27.34
CA GLY A 154 17.24 10.33 -28.14
C GLY A 154 17.79 11.63 -27.53
N GLN A 155 18.29 11.63 -26.29
CA GLN A 155 19.00 12.77 -25.72
C GLN A 155 20.48 12.74 -26.15
N PRO A 156 20.94 13.69 -26.99
CA PRO A 156 22.37 13.83 -27.25
C PRO A 156 23.07 14.22 -25.94
N SER A 157 24.24 13.62 -25.71
CA SER A 157 25.19 13.82 -24.61
C SER A 157 25.82 15.23 -24.55
N SER A 158 25.09 16.27 -24.95
CA SER A 158 25.64 17.61 -25.23
C SER A 158 26.00 18.44 -23.99
N GLU A 159 25.70 17.99 -22.78
CA GLU A 159 26.05 18.73 -21.56
C GLU A 159 27.37 18.29 -20.89
N ARG A 160 28.03 17.21 -21.36
CA ARG A 160 29.37 16.82 -20.85
C ARG A 160 30.54 17.15 -21.77
N GLY A 161 30.28 17.65 -22.98
CA GLY A 161 31.31 18.05 -23.94
C GLY A 161 31.72 19.53 -23.87
N ARG A 162 30.83 20.43 -23.40
CA ARG A 162 31.08 21.88 -23.49
C ARG A 162 32.02 22.47 -22.44
N GLU A 163 32.33 21.73 -21.36
CA GLU A 163 33.28 22.19 -20.33
C GLU A 163 34.74 21.85 -20.66
N ARG A 164 35.00 20.88 -21.56
CA ARG A 164 36.38 20.57 -21.96
C ARG A 164 36.89 21.51 -23.05
N ASP A 165 36.03 21.94 -23.96
CA ASP A 165 36.44 22.83 -25.05
C ASP A 165 36.72 24.26 -24.58
N GLN A 166 36.13 24.71 -23.46
CA GLN A 166 36.40 26.04 -22.89
C GLN A 166 37.74 26.13 -22.14
N LEU A 167 38.35 25.01 -21.75
CA LEU A 167 39.65 25.01 -21.07
C LEU A 167 40.84 24.89 -22.04
N GLU A 168 40.61 24.47 -23.28
CA GLU A 168 41.65 24.37 -24.32
C GLU A 168 41.80 25.67 -25.15
N GLU A 169 40.80 26.57 -25.13
CA GLU A 169 40.87 27.89 -25.80
C GLU A 169 41.45 29.00 -24.89
N MET A 170 41.80 28.66 -23.65
CA MET A 170 42.36 29.59 -22.64
C MET A 170 43.85 29.34 -22.31
N LEU A 171 44.55 28.51 -23.10
CA LEU A 171 45.99 28.25 -23.01
C LEU A 171 46.69 28.60 -24.32
#